data_AF-A0AAN6KMS7-F1
#
_entry.id   AF-A0AAN6KMS7-F1
#
_cell.length_a   1.000
_cell.length_b   1.000
_cell.length_c   1.000
_cell.angle_alpha   90.00
_cell.angle_beta   90.00
_cell.angle_gamma   90.00
#
_symmetry.space_group_name_H-M   'P 1'
#
loop_
_entity.id
_entity.type
_entity.pdbx_description
1 polymer ?
#
loop_
_entity_poly.entity_id
_entity_poly.type
_entity_poly.pdbx_seq_one_letter_code
_entity_poly.pdbx_strand_id
1 'polypeptide(L)'
;MKYTSMARLLLYGSASLAYAQSCYWPAETQANSNWTPCDASKSASHCCHAEDLCLNNGYCFAQAGSGNGFPNRLVRGACTDRSWQSGSCPQYCADVSAGGEQTIALVQDEANGRFCCGFGTLFFDGSNCTTATRGSNAPFNLHPELAILDRSNGATTLSTAAVATAAPGVTASTVTSTVVVTASAGSAITAPASATASTGSTSVVAVGAGIAVPLGILLIAVSAIAVILWRRNKRLTQQMDQKERQYQNQSAYDKKDVQSSYDTQRAALLPVSEVDGTSIVPELAANERGLKRGRSGK
;
A
#
# COMPACT_ATOMS: atom_id res chain seq x y z
N MET A 1 41.16 48.89 39.01
CA MET A 1 39.71 48.59 38.94
C MET A 1 39.51 47.54 37.84
N LYS A 2 39.06 46.33 38.21
CA LYS A 2 38.85 45.20 37.29
C LYS A 2 37.36 45.10 37.00
N TYR A 3 36.95 45.13 35.74
CA TYR A 3 35.60 44.76 35.32
C TYR A 3 35.69 43.60 34.33
N THR A 4 35.48 42.40 34.84
CA THR A 4 35.23 41.18 34.05
C THR A 4 33.80 41.22 33.55
N SER A 5 33.63 41.39 32.24
CA SER A 5 32.33 41.29 31.56
C SER A 5 32.03 39.80 31.30
N MET A 6 31.02 39.26 31.99
CA MET A 6 30.53 37.90 31.76
C MET A 6 29.48 37.92 30.66
N ALA A 7 29.85 37.46 29.47
CA ALA A 7 28.90 37.18 28.39
C ALA A 7 28.10 35.91 28.74
N ARG A 8 26.79 36.06 28.97
CA ARG A 8 25.86 34.93 29.12
C ARG A 8 25.45 34.44 27.74
N LEU A 9 25.93 33.26 27.36
CA LEU A 9 25.48 32.54 26.17
C LEU A 9 24.08 31.98 26.44
N LEU A 10 23.05 32.57 25.84
CA LEU A 10 21.69 32.01 25.85
C LEU A 10 21.62 30.91 24.79
N LEU A 11 21.67 29.65 25.21
CA LEU A 11 21.31 28.51 24.37
C LEU A 11 19.79 28.57 24.12
N TYR A 12 19.39 29.08 22.96
CA TYR A 12 18.05 28.87 22.42
C TYR A 12 17.96 27.43 21.92
N GLY A 13 17.50 26.52 22.78
CA GLY A 13 17.05 25.20 22.34
C GLY A 13 15.78 25.37 21.51
N SER A 14 15.88 25.22 20.19
CA SER A 14 14.71 25.08 19.32
C SER A 14 14.07 23.72 19.59
N ALA A 15 13.15 23.67 20.56
CA ALA A 15 12.23 22.56 20.66
C ALA A 15 11.32 22.62 19.43
N SER A 16 11.57 21.75 18.45
CA SER A 16 10.66 21.55 17.33
C SER A 16 9.35 21.01 17.90
N LEU A 17 8.33 21.88 18.03
CA LEU A 17 6.98 21.40 18.25
C LEU A 17 6.57 20.63 16.99
N ALA A 18 6.64 19.30 17.05
CA ALA A 18 5.99 18.46 16.07
C ALA A 18 4.48 18.70 16.21
N TYR A 19 3.94 19.55 15.35
CA TYR A 19 2.51 19.80 15.31
C TYR A 19 1.85 18.51 14.80
N ALA A 20 0.96 17.91 15.59
CA ALA A 20 0.16 16.78 15.14
C ALA A 20 -0.80 17.28 14.04
N GLN A 21 -0.37 17.17 12.78
CA GLN A 21 -1.17 17.59 11.63
C GLN A 21 -2.23 16.54 11.32
N SER A 22 -3.47 17.00 11.22
CA SER A 22 -4.57 16.19 10.69
C SER A 22 -4.57 16.22 9.18
N CYS A 23 -4.98 15.11 8.57
CA CYS A 23 -5.14 14.99 7.13
C CYS A 23 -6.62 15.08 6.76
N TYR A 24 -6.91 15.64 5.60
CA TYR A 24 -8.25 15.91 5.10
C TYR A 24 -8.37 15.41 3.65
N TRP A 25 -9.50 14.83 3.32
CA TRP A 25 -9.89 14.47 1.96
C TRP A 25 -10.29 15.72 1.16
N PRO A 26 -10.31 15.67 -0.19
CA PRO A 26 -10.74 16.81 -1.01
C PRO A 26 -12.14 17.34 -0.68
N ALA A 27 -13.02 16.48 -0.15
CA ALA A 27 -14.35 16.85 0.35
C ALA A 27 -14.33 17.56 1.72
N GLU A 28 -13.16 18.04 2.16
CA GLU A 28 -12.92 18.74 3.42
C GLU A 28 -13.26 17.95 4.69
N THR A 29 -13.39 16.63 4.55
CA THR A 29 -13.62 15.69 5.65
C THR A 29 -12.29 15.17 6.19
N GLN A 30 -12.19 15.05 7.52
CA GLN A 30 -10.96 14.59 8.16
C GLN A 30 -10.75 13.09 7.89
N ALA A 31 -9.54 12.73 7.47
CA ALA A 31 -9.10 11.35 7.38
C ALA A 31 -8.80 10.79 8.78
N ASN A 32 -8.86 9.47 8.94
CA ASN A 32 -8.53 8.83 10.22
C ASN A 32 -7.03 8.95 10.56
N SER A 33 -6.65 8.56 11.77
CA SER A 33 -5.28 8.69 12.29
C SER A 33 -4.21 7.88 11.55
N ASN A 34 -4.57 6.94 10.69
CA ASN A 34 -3.61 6.19 9.88
C ASN A 34 -3.12 6.99 8.67
N TRP A 35 -3.73 8.14 8.39
CA TRP A 35 -3.26 9.08 7.38
C TRP A 35 -2.39 10.13 8.05
N THR A 36 -1.11 10.14 7.69
CA THR A 36 -0.11 11.04 8.29
C THR A 36 0.49 11.94 7.22
N PRO A 37 1.05 13.12 7.56
CA PRO A 37 1.78 13.93 6.59
C PRO A 37 3.03 13.19 6.08
N CYS A 38 3.39 13.44 4.82
CA CYS A 38 4.64 12.97 4.22
C CYS A 38 5.82 13.92 4.47
N ASP A 39 5.54 15.18 4.82
CA ASP A 39 6.52 16.13 5.33
C ASP A 39 5.88 16.93 6.48
N ALA A 40 6.12 16.46 7.71
CA ALA A 40 5.61 17.09 8.93
C ALA A 40 6.31 18.41 9.27
N SER A 41 7.38 18.78 8.56
CA SER A 41 8.06 20.06 8.77
C SER A 41 7.36 21.23 8.05
N LYS A 42 6.43 20.94 7.15
CA LYS A 42 5.69 21.93 6.35
C LYS A 42 4.32 22.22 6.94
N SER A 43 3.82 23.43 6.72
CA SER A 43 2.44 23.79 7.05
C SER A 43 1.41 23.02 6.21
N ALA A 44 1.76 22.65 4.98
CA ALA A 44 0.95 21.85 4.09
C ALA A 44 1.79 20.74 3.44
N SER A 45 1.29 19.51 3.51
CA SER A 45 1.88 18.31 2.93
C SER A 45 0.76 17.38 2.47
N HIS A 46 1.00 16.66 1.37
CA HIS A 46 0.22 15.47 1.08
C HIS A 46 0.33 14.45 2.21
N CYS A 47 -0.70 13.63 2.35
CA CYS A 47 -0.79 12.60 3.36
C CYS A 47 -0.97 11.24 2.72
N CYS A 48 -0.15 10.29 3.15
CA CYS A 48 -0.27 8.88 2.79
C CYS A 48 -0.67 8.06 4.00
N HIS A 49 -1.22 6.87 3.74
CA HIS A 49 -1.39 5.88 4.80
C HIS A 49 -0.03 5.60 5.48
N ALA A 50 -0.06 5.26 6.76
CA ALA A 50 1.15 5.08 7.56
C ALA A 50 2.06 3.95 7.04
N GLU A 51 1.47 2.97 6.35
CA GLU A 51 2.17 1.82 5.77
C GLU A 51 2.58 2.04 4.31
N ASP A 52 2.21 3.18 3.72
CA ASP A 52 2.51 3.50 2.33
C ASP A 52 3.75 4.38 2.20
N LEU A 53 4.40 4.28 1.03
CA LEU A 53 5.57 5.07 0.72
C LEU A 53 5.14 6.43 0.17
N CYS A 54 5.61 7.49 0.80
CA CYS A 54 5.44 8.85 0.31
C CYS A 54 6.36 9.09 -0.90
N LEU A 55 5.85 9.81 -1.90
CA LEU A 55 6.63 10.26 -3.04
C LEU A 55 6.66 11.79 -3.03
N ASN A 56 7.81 12.40 -3.32
CA ASN A 56 7.93 13.86 -3.24
C ASN A 56 7.10 14.62 -4.31
N ASN A 57 6.51 13.92 -5.29
CA ASN A 57 5.52 14.47 -6.21
C ASN A 57 4.12 14.68 -5.61
N GLY A 58 3.92 14.37 -4.33
CA GLY A 58 2.63 14.56 -3.65
C GLY A 58 1.73 13.32 -3.63
N TYR A 59 2.18 12.20 -4.20
CA TYR A 59 1.42 10.95 -4.28
C TYR A 59 2.02 9.86 -3.37
N CYS A 60 1.27 8.79 -3.20
CA CYS A 60 1.69 7.65 -2.40
C CYS A 60 1.86 6.42 -3.29
N PHE A 61 2.83 5.58 -2.96
CA PHE A 61 2.84 4.22 -3.45
C PHE A 61 2.23 3.30 -2.38
N ALA A 62 1.04 2.79 -2.68
CA ALA A 62 0.28 1.96 -1.77
C ALA A 62 0.90 0.56 -1.66
N GLN A 63 1.35 0.18 -0.47
CA GLN A 63 2.08 -1.08 -0.23
C GLN A 63 1.18 -2.14 0.40
N ALA A 64 0.39 -1.75 1.39
CA ALA A 64 -0.42 -2.67 2.18
C ALA A 64 -1.88 -2.79 1.68
N GLY A 65 -2.28 -1.88 0.78
CA GLY A 65 -3.67 -1.76 0.34
C GLY A 65 -4.55 -1.13 1.41
N SER A 66 -4.37 0.17 1.66
CA SER A 66 -5.17 0.91 2.62
C SER A 66 -6.55 1.31 2.07
N GLY A 67 -7.60 1.04 2.85
CA GLY A 67 -8.97 1.47 2.51
C GLY A 67 -9.55 0.77 1.28
N ASN A 68 -9.90 1.55 0.24
CA ASN A 68 -10.39 1.05 -1.06
C ASN A 68 -9.24 0.71 -2.03
N GLY A 69 -8.00 0.96 -1.64
CA GLY A 69 -6.82 0.68 -2.44
C GLY A 69 -6.40 -0.78 -2.30
N PHE A 70 -6.12 -1.45 -3.41
CA PHE A 70 -5.34 -2.68 -3.38
C PHE A 70 -3.83 -2.32 -3.21
N PRO A 71 -2.91 -3.26 -2.93
CA PRO A 71 -1.48 -2.96 -2.85
C PRO A 71 -0.83 -2.74 -4.25
N ASN A 72 0.41 -2.28 -4.28
CA ASN A 72 1.26 -2.12 -5.48
C ASN A 72 0.70 -1.14 -6.54
N ARG A 73 0.22 0.03 -6.12
CA ARG A 73 -0.28 1.06 -7.04
C ARG A 73 0.12 2.46 -6.59
N LEU A 74 0.17 3.40 -7.53
CA LEU A 74 0.17 4.82 -7.19
C LEU A 74 -1.23 5.24 -6.74
N VAL A 75 -1.30 6.05 -5.69
CA VAL A 75 -2.55 6.62 -5.19
C VAL A 75 -2.41 8.09 -4.85
N ARG A 76 -3.50 8.81 -5.00
CA ARG A 76 -3.69 10.09 -4.34
C ARG A 76 -4.29 9.84 -2.96
N GLY A 77 -3.56 10.29 -1.94
CA GLY A 77 -3.99 10.26 -0.55
C GLY A 77 -4.69 11.53 -0.08
N ALA A 78 -4.64 11.82 1.21
CA ALA A 78 -5.22 13.03 1.80
C ALA A 78 -4.23 14.22 1.72
N CYS A 79 -4.58 15.36 2.33
CA CYS A 79 -3.68 16.50 2.50
C CYS A 79 -3.85 17.16 3.88
N THR A 80 -2.80 17.76 4.44
CA THR A 80 -2.93 18.50 5.71
C THR A 80 -3.63 19.85 5.56
N ASP A 81 -3.66 20.41 4.34
CA ASP A 81 -4.48 21.59 4.03
C ASP A 81 -5.92 21.16 3.76
N ARG A 82 -6.81 21.49 4.69
CA ARG A 82 -8.25 21.21 4.59
C ARG A 82 -8.92 21.84 3.37
N SER A 83 -8.43 23.00 2.93
CA SER A 83 -9.00 23.73 1.79
C SER A 83 -8.53 23.20 0.43
N TRP A 84 -7.52 22.31 0.43
CA TRP A 84 -6.89 21.75 -0.77
C TRP A 84 -6.31 22.77 -1.75
N GLN A 85 -6.10 24.02 -1.32
CA GLN A 85 -5.56 25.11 -2.13
C GLN A 85 -4.03 25.08 -2.21
N SER A 86 -3.37 24.40 -1.27
CA SER A 86 -1.93 24.25 -1.28
C SER A 86 -1.44 23.44 -2.48
N GLY A 87 -0.41 23.96 -3.16
CA GLY A 87 0.30 23.22 -4.21
C GLY A 87 1.01 21.96 -3.70
N SER A 88 1.20 21.82 -2.39
CA SER A 88 1.72 20.59 -1.78
C SER A 88 0.68 19.46 -1.71
N CYS A 89 -0.61 19.76 -1.94
CA CYS A 89 -1.67 18.75 -2.05
C CYS A 89 -1.73 18.21 -3.47
N PRO A 90 -1.93 16.89 -3.66
CA PRO A 90 -1.99 16.26 -4.98
C PRO A 90 -3.24 16.67 -5.77
N GLN A 91 -3.06 17.56 -6.74
CA GLN A 91 -4.18 18.22 -7.43
C GLN A 91 -4.89 17.33 -8.46
N TYR A 92 -4.19 16.41 -9.14
CA TYR A 92 -4.88 15.53 -10.09
C TYR A 92 -5.78 14.55 -9.37
N CYS A 93 -6.93 14.30 -10.00
CA CYS A 93 -8.02 13.46 -9.54
C CYS A 93 -8.83 14.00 -8.37
N ALA A 94 -8.51 15.16 -7.76
CA ALA A 94 -9.11 15.58 -6.48
C ALA A 94 -10.66 15.66 -6.56
N ASP A 95 -11.16 15.82 -7.78
CA ASP A 95 -12.56 15.85 -8.20
C ASP A 95 -13.22 14.48 -8.46
N VAL A 96 -12.44 13.39 -8.55
CA VAL A 96 -12.95 12.05 -8.94
C VAL A 96 -13.38 11.19 -7.75
N SER A 97 -12.64 11.24 -6.66
CA SER A 97 -12.95 10.55 -5.41
C SER A 97 -12.57 11.49 -4.26
N ALA A 98 -13.46 12.44 -4.01
CA ALA A 98 -13.21 13.54 -3.07
C ALA A 98 -13.32 13.09 -1.60
N GLY A 99 -13.97 11.97 -1.32
CA GLY A 99 -14.18 11.46 0.05
C GLY A 99 -13.15 10.43 0.51
N GLY A 100 -12.13 10.13 -0.29
CA GLY A 100 -11.20 9.05 0.03
C GLY A 100 -10.00 8.97 -0.91
N GLU A 101 -9.25 7.88 -0.74
CA GLU A 101 -8.12 7.54 -1.59
C GLU A 101 -8.57 7.33 -3.04
N GLN A 102 -7.67 7.63 -3.99
CA GLN A 102 -7.89 7.37 -5.41
C GLN A 102 -6.68 6.72 -6.06
N THR A 103 -6.92 5.61 -6.76
CA THR A 103 -5.90 4.98 -7.60
C THR A 103 -5.50 5.88 -8.77
N ILE A 104 -4.20 5.91 -9.06
CA ILE A 104 -3.60 6.53 -10.24
C ILE A 104 -3.01 5.40 -11.09
N ALA A 105 -3.59 5.12 -12.26
CA ALA A 105 -3.11 4.06 -13.15
C ALA A 105 -2.30 4.64 -14.29
N LEU A 106 -1.19 3.97 -14.60
CA LEU A 106 -0.46 4.15 -15.85
C LEU A 106 -1.30 3.57 -17.00
N VAL A 107 -1.58 4.39 -18.02
CA VAL A 107 -2.39 3.99 -19.20
C VAL A 107 -1.57 3.93 -20.48
N GLN A 108 -0.42 4.60 -20.49
CA GLN A 108 0.54 4.57 -21.59
C GLN A 108 1.95 4.78 -21.03
N ASP A 109 2.88 3.94 -21.48
CA ASP A 109 4.29 4.04 -21.12
C ASP A 109 5.00 5.07 -22.02
N GLU A 110 5.43 6.17 -21.42
CA GLU A 110 6.15 7.29 -22.05
C GLU A 110 7.21 7.79 -21.06
N ALA A 111 8.09 8.71 -21.47
CA ALA A 111 9.20 9.17 -20.63
C ALA A 111 8.82 9.64 -19.21
N ASN A 112 7.61 10.18 -19.02
CA ASN A 112 7.07 10.56 -17.71
C ASN A 112 5.85 9.73 -17.30
N GLY A 113 5.45 8.74 -18.11
CA GLY A 113 4.20 7.99 -17.99
C GLY A 113 2.95 8.85 -18.19
N ARG A 114 1.93 8.28 -18.83
CA ARG A 114 0.59 8.89 -18.89
C ARG A 114 -0.32 8.20 -17.89
N PHE A 115 -0.99 8.99 -17.06
CA PHE A 115 -1.77 8.51 -15.94
C PHE A 115 -3.23 8.93 -16.01
N CYS A 116 -4.09 8.14 -15.37
CA CYS A 116 -5.51 8.38 -15.20
C CYS A 116 -5.96 8.13 -13.76
N CYS A 117 -7.06 8.77 -13.38
CA CYS A 117 -7.76 8.52 -12.12
C CYS A 117 -8.52 7.19 -12.23
N GLY A 118 -7.96 6.12 -11.68
CA GLY A 118 -8.57 4.80 -11.73
C GLY A 118 -8.14 4.07 -12.99
N PHE A 119 -9.00 4.01 -14.01
CA PHE A 119 -8.75 3.24 -15.22
C PHE A 119 -8.74 4.14 -16.47
N GLY A 120 -8.22 3.62 -17.57
CA GLY A 120 -8.24 4.26 -18.88
C GLY A 120 -8.22 3.24 -20.00
N THR A 121 -8.40 3.72 -21.22
CA THR A 121 -8.22 2.89 -22.42
C THR A 121 -6.74 2.58 -22.59
N LEU A 122 -6.43 1.28 -22.64
CA LEU A 122 -5.07 0.77 -22.60
C LEU A 122 -4.40 0.82 -23.99
N PHE A 123 -3.17 1.36 -24.01
CA PHE A 123 -2.03 0.91 -24.82
C PHE A 123 -2.06 0.94 -26.36
N PHE A 124 -2.94 1.69 -27.04
CA PHE A 124 -2.71 2.04 -28.45
C PHE A 124 -3.19 3.46 -28.73
N ASP A 125 -2.44 4.19 -29.55
CA ASP A 125 -2.56 5.63 -29.88
C ASP A 125 -3.94 6.24 -29.60
N GLY A 126 -4.01 7.16 -28.62
CA GLY A 126 -5.27 7.79 -28.21
C GLY A 126 -5.81 7.35 -26.85
N SER A 127 -4.95 6.90 -25.92
CA SER A 127 -5.33 6.62 -24.54
C SER A 127 -6.10 7.79 -23.92
N ASN A 128 -7.29 7.48 -23.41
CA ASN A 128 -8.18 8.38 -22.68
C ASN A 128 -8.54 7.76 -21.33
N CYS A 129 -8.64 8.60 -20.30
CA CYS A 129 -9.17 8.22 -19.01
C CYS A 129 -10.66 7.93 -19.09
N THR A 130 -11.13 6.88 -18.42
CA THR A 130 -12.57 6.59 -18.35
C THR A 130 -13.31 7.63 -17.53
N THR A 131 -12.61 8.26 -16.59
CA THR A 131 -13.15 9.31 -15.73
C THR A 131 -12.41 10.61 -16.00
N ALA A 132 -13.16 11.68 -16.23
CA ALA A 132 -12.58 13.00 -16.40
C ALA A 132 -12.00 13.49 -15.07
N THR A 133 -10.86 14.18 -15.14
CA THR A 133 -10.33 14.98 -14.04
C THR A 133 -10.01 16.36 -14.55
N ARG A 134 -10.29 17.39 -13.75
CA ARG A 134 -10.12 18.80 -14.11
C ARG A 134 -10.82 19.14 -15.43
N GLY A 135 -11.97 18.52 -15.68
CA GLY A 135 -12.79 18.72 -16.88
C GLY A 135 -12.25 18.07 -18.16
N SER A 136 -11.28 17.15 -18.08
CA SER A 136 -10.70 16.47 -19.25
C SER A 136 -10.56 14.98 -19.03
N ASN A 137 -10.82 14.19 -20.08
CA ASN A 137 -10.50 12.76 -20.16
C ASN A 137 -9.08 12.49 -20.68
N ALA A 138 -8.31 13.54 -21.02
CA ALA A 138 -6.94 13.36 -21.46
C ALA A 138 -6.07 12.86 -20.29
N PRO A 139 -5.23 11.82 -20.50
CA PRO A 139 -4.28 11.37 -19.49
C PRO A 139 -3.28 12.47 -19.15
N PHE A 140 -2.90 12.56 -17.88
CA PHE A 140 -1.96 13.54 -17.36
C PHE A 140 -0.58 12.92 -17.09
N ASN A 141 0.45 13.75 -17.03
CA ASN A 141 1.79 13.33 -16.62
C ASN A 141 1.96 13.54 -15.12
N LEU A 142 2.67 12.62 -14.47
CA LEU A 142 3.25 12.85 -13.15
C LEU A 142 4.76 12.98 -13.30
N HIS A 143 5.37 13.88 -12.55
CA HIS A 143 6.83 13.98 -12.58
C HIS A 143 7.43 12.75 -11.89
N PRO A 144 8.44 12.09 -12.49
CA PRO A 144 9.14 11.00 -11.84
C PRO A 144 9.92 11.55 -10.64
N GLU A 145 9.68 10.97 -9.47
CA GLU A 145 10.12 11.56 -8.21
C GLU A 145 10.51 10.49 -7.19
N LEU A 146 11.31 10.90 -6.21
CA LEU A 146 11.95 10.03 -5.24
C LEU A 146 10.99 9.67 -4.10
N ALA A 147 11.24 8.51 -3.51
CA ALA A 147 10.63 8.14 -2.25
C ALA A 147 11.10 9.08 -1.13
N ILE A 148 10.16 9.58 -0.34
CA ILE A 148 10.46 10.24 0.94
C ILE A 148 10.70 9.15 1.97
N LEU A 149 11.88 9.18 2.58
CA LEU A 149 12.36 8.17 3.52
C LEU A 149 12.19 8.63 4.97
N ASP A 150 12.14 9.95 5.21
CA ASP A 150 11.87 10.54 6.52
C ASP A 150 10.69 11.52 6.43
N ARG A 151 9.55 11.11 6.99
CA ARG A 151 8.31 11.91 6.97
C ARG A 151 8.34 13.10 7.93
N SER A 152 9.29 13.15 8.86
CA SER A 152 9.41 14.26 9.81
C SER A 152 9.89 15.56 9.14
N ASN A 153 10.63 15.44 8.05
CA ASN A 153 11.27 16.55 7.33
C ASN A 153 11.19 16.44 5.80
N GLY A 154 10.52 15.42 5.26
CA GLY A 154 10.39 15.21 3.82
C GLY A 154 11.66 14.74 3.11
N ALA A 155 12.68 14.26 3.83
CA ALA A 155 13.95 13.89 3.22
C ALA A 155 13.83 12.65 2.31
N THR A 156 14.38 12.76 1.11
CA THR A 156 14.44 11.68 0.10
C THR A 156 15.76 10.90 0.12
N THR A 157 16.70 11.34 0.96
CA THR A 157 18.00 10.68 1.16
C THR A 157 18.13 10.26 2.62
N LEU A 158 18.69 9.08 2.87
CA LEU A 158 19.11 8.72 4.21
C LEU A 158 20.25 9.66 4.65
N SER A 159 20.01 10.47 5.69
CA SER A 159 21.10 11.16 6.37
C SER A 159 21.98 10.12 7.04
N THR A 160 23.14 9.83 6.44
CA THR A 160 24.24 9.20 7.18
C THR A 160 24.86 10.32 8.01
N ALA A 161 24.29 10.63 9.15
CA ALA A 161 24.94 11.55 10.07
C ALA A 161 26.30 10.94 10.42
N ALA A 162 27.37 11.54 9.87
CA ALA A 162 28.73 11.21 10.20
C ALA A 162 28.86 11.27 11.72
N VAL A 163 29.37 10.19 12.30
CA VAL A 163 29.87 10.15 13.67
C VAL A 163 31.09 11.08 13.72
N ALA A 164 30.85 12.39 13.77
CA ALA A 164 31.87 13.37 14.07
C ALA A 164 32.04 13.44 15.59
N THR A 165 32.58 12.37 16.18
CA THR A 165 33.05 12.40 17.56
C THR A 165 34.55 12.67 17.52
N ALA A 166 34.93 13.94 17.51
CA ALA A 166 36.26 14.35 17.96
C ALA A 166 36.29 14.22 19.49
N ALA A 167 36.62 13.03 19.99
CA ALA A 167 37.10 12.82 21.35
C ALA A 167 38.05 11.61 21.34
N PRO A 168 39.36 11.78 21.63
CA PRO A 168 40.27 10.65 21.71
C PRO A 168 40.00 9.90 23.02
N GLY A 169 39.56 8.65 22.89
CA GLY A 169 39.58 7.69 24.00
C GLY A 169 38.21 7.33 24.58
N VAL A 170 37.38 6.64 23.81
CA VAL A 170 36.50 5.59 24.37
C VAL A 170 36.46 4.43 23.37
N THR A 171 36.84 3.26 23.85
CA THR A 171 36.91 2.00 23.11
C THR A 171 35.56 1.66 22.49
N ALA A 172 35.56 1.37 21.19
CA ALA A 172 34.36 0.98 20.45
C ALA A 172 33.82 -0.36 20.96
N SER A 173 32.59 -0.36 21.48
CA SER A 173 31.77 -1.57 21.58
C SER A 173 30.86 -1.63 20.35
N THR A 174 31.27 -2.42 19.37
CA THR A 174 30.43 -2.93 18.29
C THR A 174 29.24 -3.68 18.89
N VAL A 175 28.03 -3.14 18.71
CA VAL A 175 26.80 -3.90 18.96
C VAL A 175 26.49 -4.69 17.70
N THR A 176 27.02 -5.91 17.65
CA THR A 176 26.59 -6.93 16.70
C THR A 176 25.35 -7.61 17.29
N SER A 177 24.16 -7.29 16.81
CA SER A 177 22.96 -8.06 17.14
C SER A 177 22.96 -9.38 16.36
N THR A 178 23.59 -10.40 16.92
CA THR A 178 23.36 -11.80 16.55
C THR A 178 22.09 -12.30 17.24
N VAL A 179 21.07 -12.64 16.46
CA VAL A 179 19.88 -13.34 16.94
C VAL A 179 20.27 -14.79 17.21
N VAL A 180 20.28 -15.19 18.48
CA VAL A 180 20.45 -16.59 18.90
C VAL A 180 19.06 -17.12 19.28
N VAL A 181 18.57 -18.09 18.52
CA VAL A 181 17.35 -18.83 18.85
C VAL A 181 17.74 -19.93 19.84
N THR A 182 17.38 -19.76 21.11
CA THR A 182 17.52 -20.82 22.12
C THR A 182 16.13 -21.32 22.50
N ALA A 183 15.83 -22.56 22.11
CA ALA A 183 14.66 -23.28 22.58
C ALA A 183 14.90 -23.74 24.03
N SER A 184 14.03 -23.32 24.95
CA SER A 184 14.03 -23.83 26.33
C SER A 184 12.63 -24.28 26.70
N ALA A 185 12.49 -25.60 26.84
CA ALA A 185 11.37 -26.26 27.48
C ALA A 185 11.56 -26.26 29.00
N GLY A 186 10.44 -26.19 29.72
CA GLY A 186 10.29 -26.86 31.01
C GLY A 186 10.53 -26.04 32.27
N SER A 187 9.42 -25.88 33.00
CA SER A 187 9.29 -26.06 34.46
C SER A 187 9.14 -24.83 35.36
N ALA A 188 7.94 -24.84 35.97
CA ALA A 188 7.65 -24.67 37.39
C ALA A 188 7.76 -23.27 38.02
N ILE A 189 6.56 -22.73 38.21
CA ILE A 189 6.10 -21.73 39.18
C ILE A 189 6.42 -22.12 40.64
N THR A 190 7.05 -21.21 41.38
CA THR A 190 6.81 -21.07 42.83
C THR A 190 6.93 -19.61 43.27
N ALA A 191 5.87 -19.11 43.91
CA ALA A 191 5.80 -17.79 44.54
C ALA A 191 6.35 -17.84 45.99
N PRO A 192 6.74 -16.69 46.59
CA PRO A 192 7.43 -16.62 47.87
C PRO A 192 6.47 -16.35 49.05
N ALA A 193 6.87 -16.72 50.28
CA ALA A 193 6.81 -15.87 51.48
C ALA A 193 7.25 -16.61 52.77
N SER A 194 8.29 -16.05 53.40
CA SER A 194 8.38 -15.65 54.82
C SER A 194 8.39 -16.68 55.97
N ALA A 195 9.58 -16.73 56.59
CA ALA A 195 9.86 -16.41 58.01
C ALA A 195 9.63 -17.46 59.13
N THR A 196 10.78 -17.92 59.65
CA THR A 196 11.21 -17.91 61.07
C THR A 196 11.00 -19.14 61.97
N ALA A 197 12.15 -19.60 62.49
CA ALA A 197 12.45 -20.25 63.78
C ALA A 197 12.15 -21.75 64.02
N SER A 198 13.25 -22.51 63.89
CA SER A 198 13.90 -23.36 64.92
C SER A 198 13.25 -24.66 65.43
N THR A 199 14.06 -25.73 65.29
CA THR A 199 14.27 -26.90 66.16
C THR A 199 13.28 -28.07 66.10
N GLY A 200 13.82 -29.28 65.90
CA GLY A 200 13.32 -30.49 66.58
C GLY A 200 12.65 -31.57 65.71
N SER A 201 13.31 -32.72 65.69
CA SER A 201 12.95 -34.08 65.25
C SER A 201 11.48 -34.59 65.35
N THR A 202 11.14 -35.40 64.33
CA THR A 202 10.36 -36.66 64.32
C THR A 202 8.82 -36.69 64.49
N SER A 203 8.25 -37.66 63.75
CA SER A 203 6.95 -38.35 63.83
C SER A 203 5.70 -37.75 63.17
N VAL A 204 5.43 -38.31 61.99
CA VAL A 204 4.20 -38.89 61.41
C VAL A 204 2.84 -38.71 62.15
N VAL A 205 1.81 -38.57 61.30
CA VAL A 205 0.34 -38.69 61.52
C VAL A 205 -0.24 -37.42 62.18
N ALA A 206 -1.22 -36.69 61.64
CA ALA A 206 -2.45 -37.15 61.02
C ALA A 206 -3.28 -35.97 60.43
N VAL A 207 -4.18 -36.36 59.51
CA VAL A 207 -5.47 -35.72 59.15
C VAL A 207 -5.47 -34.67 58.03
N GLY A 208 -6.15 -35.03 56.93
CA GLY A 208 -6.68 -34.10 55.93
C GLY A 208 -7.20 -34.81 54.68
N ALA A 209 -8.43 -35.32 54.73
CA ALA A 209 -9.09 -36.10 53.69
C ALA A 209 -9.68 -35.25 52.53
N GLY A 210 -9.76 -35.86 51.32
CA GLY A 210 -10.57 -35.42 50.15
C GLY A 210 -9.89 -34.37 49.26
N ILE A 211 -9.70 -34.54 47.95
CA ILE A 211 -10.70 -34.79 46.90
C ILE A 211 -10.10 -35.71 45.82
N ALA A 212 -10.72 -36.88 45.63
CA ALA A 212 -10.67 -37.59 44.35
C ALA A 212 -11.87 -37.16 43.51
N VAL A 213 -11.67 -37.04 42.19
CA VAL A 213 -12.66 -36.78 41.11
C VAL A 213 -13.02 -35.30 40.89
N PRO A 214 -12.53 -34.67 39.79
CA PRO A 214 -13.37 -34.57 38.59
C PRO A 214 -12.61 -34.61 37.24
N LEU A 215 -11.67 -35.54 37.05
CA LEU A 215 -11.02 -35.70 35.72
C LEU A 215 -11.98 -36.25 34.64
N GLY A 216 -13.02 -37.00 35.03
CA GLY A 216 -14.01 -37.53 34.09
C GLY A 216 -14.87 -36.45 33.43
N ILE A 217 -15.30 -35.44 34.19
CA ILE A 217 -16.18 -34.37 33.68
C ILE A 217 -15.42 -33.46 32.72
N LEU A 218 -14.14 -33.17 33.00
CA LEU A 218 -13.29 -32.39 32.11
C LEU A 218 -13.05 -33.09 30.76
N LEU A 219 -12.81 -34.41 30.76
CA LEU A 219 -12.64 -35.18 29.51
C LEU A 219 -13.93 -35.25 28.69
N ILE A 220 -15.09 -35.35 29.33
CA ILE A 220 -16.39 -35.32 28.64
C ILE A 220 -16.66 -33.92 28.07
N ALA A 221 -16.35 -32.85 28.80
CA ALA A 221 -16.50 -31.49 28.31
C ALA A 221 -15.58 -31.20 27.11
N VAL A 222 -14.31 -31.59 27.18
CA VAL A 222 -13.34 -31.40 26.09
C VAL A 222 -13.72 -32.20 24.85
N SER A 223 -14.15 -33.46 25.01
CA SER A 223 -14.61 -34.28 23.88
C SER A 223 -15.89 -33.73 23.24
N ALA A 224 -16.84 -33.21 24.03
CA ALA A 224 -18.03 -32.55 23.50
C ALA A 224 -17.69 -31.29 22.69
N ILE A 225 -16.78 -30.46 23.20
CA ILE A 225 -16.30 -29.26 22.49
C ILE A 225 -15.59 -29.65 21.19
N ALA A 226 -14.72 -30.67 21.22
CA ALA A 226 -14.03 -31.16 20.02
C ALA A 226 -15.01 -31.64 18.94
N VAL A 227 -16.07 -32.38 19.32
CA VAL A 227 -17.10 -32.83 18.39
C VAL A 227 -17.91 -31.66 17.82
N ILE A 228 -18.22 -30.64 18.63
CA ILE A 228 -18.91 -29.44 18.16
C ILE A 228 -18.05 -28.68 17.16
N LEU A 229 -16.77 -28.47 17.46
CA LEU A 229 -15.83 -27.80 16.56
C LEU A 229 -15.64 -28.57 15.26
N TRP A 230 -15.52 -29.90 15.32
CA TRP A 230 -15.41 -30.74 14.14
C TRP A 230 -16.67 -30.69 13.26
N ARG A 231 -17.86 -30.71 13.87
CA ARG A 231 -19.14 -30.56 13.16
C ARG A 231 -19.29 -29.18 12.53
N ARG A 232 -18.86 -28.11 13.21
CA ARG A 232 -18.87 -26.74 12.66
C ARG A 232 -17.88 -26.61 11.51
N ASN A 233 -16.67 -27.14 11.65
CA ASN A 233 -15.66 -27.12 10.61
C ASN A 233 -16.13 -27.88 9.35
N LYS A 234 -16.72 -29.07 9.52
CA LYS A 234 -17.26 -29.85 8.40
C LYS A 234 -18.37 -29.10 7.64
N ARG A 235 -19.24 -28.37 8.34
CA ARG A 235 -20.27 -27.53 7.71
C ARG A 235 -19.66 -26.35 6.94
N LEU A 236 -18.60 -25.74 7.47
CA LEU A 236 -17.88 -24.66 6.78
C LEU A 236 -17.20 -25.17 5.51
N THR A 237 -16.55 -26.33 5.55
CA THR A 237 -15.97 -26.95 4.35
C THR A 237 -17.03 -27.23 3.29
N GLN A 238 -18.20 -27.77 3.68
CA GLN A 238 -19.31 -27.99 2.75
C GLN A 238 -19.85 -26.69 2.13
N GLN A 239 -19.90 -25.59 2.90
CA GLN A 239 -20.31 -24.29 2.38
C GLN A 239 -19.26 -23.71 1.42
N MET A 240 -17.97 -23.93 1.68
CA MET A 240 -16.88 -23.52 0.79
C MET A 240 -16.93 -24.31 -0.53
N ASP A 241 -17.12 -25.63 -0.47
CA ASP A 241 -17.27 -26.47 -1.67
C ASP A 241 -18.49 -26.07 -2.51
N GLN A 242 -19.60 -25.67 -1.85
CA GLN A 242 -20.79 -25.17 -2.54
C GLN A 242 -20.52 -23.81 -3.21
N LYS A 243 -19.86 -22.88 -2.52
CA LYS A 243 -19.45 -21.60 -3.09
C LYS A 243 -18.49 -21.79 -4.25
N GLU A 244 -17.52 -22.69 -4.14
CA GLU A 244 -16.57 -23.00 -5.21
C GLU A 244 -17.28 -23.55 -6.46
N ARG A 245 -18.24 -24.47 -6.29
CA ARG A 245 -19.09 -24.93 -7.41
C ARG A 245 -19.92 -23.80 -8.01
N GLN A 246 -20.44 -22.88 -7.20
CA GLN A 246 -21.16 -21.71 -7.69
C GLN A 246 -20.25 -20.78 -8.50
N TYR A 247 -19.02 -20.51 -8.03
CA TYR A 247 -18.03 -19.73 -8.77
C TYR A 247 -17.64 -20.39 -10.10
N GLN A 248 -17.42 -21.71 -10.11
CA GLN A 248 -17.13 -22.48 -11.32
C GLN A 248 -18.28 -22.42 -12.34
N ASN A 249 -19.53 -22.60 -11.88
CA ASN A 249 -20.71 -22.52 -12.74
C ASN A 249 -20.91 -21.10 -13.30
N GLN A 250 -20.69 -20.06 -12.49
CA GLN A 250 -20.79 -18.67 -12.93
C GLN A 250 -19.73 -18.34 -13.99
N SER A 251 -18.50 -18.79 -13.79
CA SER A 251 -17.40 -18.57 -14.75
C SER A 251 -17.62 -19.35 -16.06
N ALA A 252 -18.22 -20.55 -15.99
CA ALA A 252 -18.63 -21.30 -17.17
C ALA A 252 -19.82 -20.65 -17.92
N TYR A 253 -20.74 -20.01 -17.20
CA TYR A 253 -21.85 -19.25 -17.79
C TYR A 253 -21.35 -17.99 -18.51
N ASP A 254 -20.50 -17.21 -17.85
CA ASP A 254 -19.89 -16.00 -18.41
C ASP A 254 -19.10 -16.29 -19.69
N LYS A 255 -18.32 -17.39 -19.71
CA LYS A 255 -17.59 -17.82 -20.91
C LYS A 255 -18.51 -18.20 -22.09
N LYS A 256 -19.71 -18.75 -21.81
CA LYS A 256 -20.70 -19.09 -22.85
C LYS A 256 -21.40 -17.86 -23.40
N ASP A 257 -21.75 -16.90 -22.55
CA ASP A 257 -22.36 -15.64 -22.98
C ASP A 257 -21.39 -14.80 -23.83
N VAL A 258 -20.12 -14.76 -23.42
CA VAL A 258 -19.06 -14.11 -24.21
C VAL A 258 -18.92 -14.78 -25.59
N GLN A 259 -18.86 -16.11 -25.66
CA GLN A 259 -18.75 -16.84 -26.93
C GLN A 259 -19.98 -16.61 -27.83
N SER A 260 -21.19 -16.61 -27.27
CA SER A 260 -22.45 -16.34 -27.98
C SER A 260 -22.49 -14.92 -28.57
N SER A 261 -21.97 -13.94 -27.83
CA SER A 261 -21.85 -12.55 -28.29
C SER A 261 -20.87 -12.43 -29.47
N TYR A 262 -19.73 -13.13 -29.41
CA TYR A 262 -18.77 -13.17 -30.52
C TYR A 262 -19.34 -13.84 -31.79
N ASP A 263 -20.07 -14.95 -31.65
CA ASP A 263 -20.66 -15.66 -32.79
C ASP A 263 -21.77 -14.84 -33.46
N THR A 264 -22.58 -14.12 -32.67
CA THR A 264 -23.61 -13.20 -33.17
C THR A 264 -22.98 -12.03 -33.93
N GLN A 265 -21.88 -11.46 -33.41
CA GLN A 265 -21.19 -10.34 -34.03
C GLN A 265 -20.44 -10.77 -35.31
N ARG A 266 -19.94 -12.01 -35.37
CA ARG A 266 -19.37 -12.60 -36.58
C ARG A 266 -20.42 -12.86 -37.67
N ALA A 267 -21.62 -13.29 -37.29
CA ALA A 267 -22.72 -13.46 -38.24
C ALA A 267 -23.22 -12.11 -38.82
N ALA A 268 -23.18 -11.03 -38.02
CA ALA A 268 -23.56 -9.70 -38.46
C ALA A 268 -22.53 -9.02 -39.40
N LEU A 269 -21.28 -9.50 -39.41
CA LEU A 269 -20.20 -8.96 -40.25
C LEU A 269 -20.08 -9.63 -41.63
N LEU A 270 -20.98 -10.55 -41.99
CA LEU A 270 -21.07 -11.07 -43.36
C LEU A 270 -22.26 -10.46 -44.11
N PRO A 271 -22.02 -9.39 -44.89
CA PRO A 271 -22.67 -9.22 -46.17
C PRO A 271 -21.59 -9.13 -47.25
N VAL A 272 -21.24 -10.27 -47.85
CA VAL A 272 -20.66 -10.26 -49.20
C VAL A 272 -21.68 -10.94 -50.08
N SER A 273 -22.60 -10.13 -50.59
CA SER A 273 -23.27 -10.42 -51.85
C SER A 273 -22.20 -10.64 -52.91
N GLU A 274 -22.15 -11.84 -53.50
CA GLU A 274 -21.59 -12.00 -54.84
C GLU A 274 -22.29 -10.99 -55.76
N VAL A 275 -21.57 -9.95 -56.18
CA VAL A 275 -22.02 -9.06 -57.26
C VAL A 275 -21.03 -9.18 -58.40
N ASP A 276 -21.66 -9.48 -59.53
CA ASP A 276 -21.17 -9.77 -60.86
C ASP A 276 -20.07 -8.82 -61.36
N GLY A 277 -19.14 -9.37 -62.13
CA GLY A 277 -17.99 -8.66 -62.65
C GLY A 277 -18.39 -7.65 -63.72
N THR A 278 -18.07 -6.37 -63.52
CA THR A 278 -17.61 -5.40 -64.53
C THR A 278 -17.62 -3.97 -63.96
N SER A 279 -16.43 -3.41 -63.67
CA SER A 279 -16.09 -2.01 -64.01
C SER A 279 -14.72 -1.58 -63.48
N ILE A 280 -13.83 -1.35 -64.44
CA ILE A 280 -12.82 -0.27 -64.56
C ILE A 280 -12.41 0.51 -63.28
N VAL A 281 -11.15 0.32 -62.89
CA VAL A 281 -10.38 1.17 -61.97
C VAL A 281 -9.69 2.29 -62.77
N PRO A 282 -9.74 3.57 -62.37
CA PRO A 282 -8.79 4.57 -62.83
C PRO A 282 -7.51 4.49 -61.98
N GLU A 283 -6.39 4.24 -62.65
CA GLU A 283 -5.03 4.27 -62.08
C GLU A 283 -4.66 5.71 -61.69
N LEU A 284 -4.41 5.98 -60.41
CA LEU A 284 -3.79 7.24 -59.98
C LEU A 284 -2.27 7.07 -59.92
N ALA A 285 -1.58 7.78 -60.82
CA ALA A 285 -0.14 7.81 -60.97
C ALA A 285 0.59 8.26 -59.69
N ALA A 286 1.56 7.45 -59.27
CA ALA A 286 2.57 7.81 -58.28
C ALA A 286 3.64 8.72 -58.91
N ASN A 287 3.78 9.94 -58.38
CA ASN A 287 4.84 10.88 -58.75
C ASN A 287 5.98 10.76 -57.74
N GLU A 288 6.91 9.84 -57.96
CA GLU A 288 8.17 9.78 -57.22
C GLU A 288 9.30 10.45 -58.02
N ARG A 289 9.76 11.60 -57.50
CA ARG A 289 10.98 12.27 -57.96
C ARG A 289 12.20 11.49 -57.49
N GLY A 290 12.66 10.56 -58.32
CA GLY A 290 13.92 9.82 -58.16
C GLY A 290 15.14 10.57 -58.72
N LEU A 291 16.15 10.70 -57.87
CA LEU A 291 17.54 11.13 -58.10
C LEU A 291 18.11 10.82 -59.51
N LYS A 292 18.65 11.85 -60.19
CA LYS A 292 19.67 11.66 -61.24
C LYS A 292 21.07 11.75 -60.61
N ARG A 293 21.76 10.61 -60.50
CA ARG A 293 23.23 10.52 -60.51
C ARG A 293 23.67 10.11 -61.92
N GLY A 294 24.75 10.73 -62.40
CA GLY A 294 25.13 10.74 -63.81
C GLY A 294 26.09 9.63 -64.26
N ARG A 295 26.43 9.71 -65.55
CA ARG A 295 27.77 9.66 -66.16
C ARG A 295 27.89 8.71 -67.37
N SER A 296 28.60 9.22 -68.39
CA SER A 296 29.17 8.57 -69.58
C SER A 296 28.17 8.18 -70.69
N GLY A 297 28.42 8.44 -71.97
CA GLY A 297 29.59 8.99 -72.64
C GLY A 297 29.67 8.39 -74.05
N LYS A 298 29.67 9.26 -75.08
CA LYS A 298 30.37 9.19 -76.37
C LYS A 298 29.77 10.24 -77.30
#